data_AF-A0A2E1FTL3-F1
#
_entry.id   AF-A0A2E1FTL3-F1
#
_cell.length_a   1.000
_cell.length_b   1.000
_cell.length_c   1.000
_cell.angle_alpha   90.00
_cell.angle_beta   90.00
_cell.angle_gamma   90.00
#
_symmetry.space_group_name_H-M   'P 1'
#
loop_
_entity.id
_entity.type
_entity.pdbx_description
1 polymer ?
#
loop_
_entity_poly.entity_id
_entity_poly.type
_entity_poly.pdbx_seq_one_letter_code
_entity_poly.pdbx_strand_id
1 'polypeptide(L)'
;MSWKLQSLEALASSPMADIAQAERSGLELSHFLTHAPTDFLEPLMDSPFGRVYKIFLERCCSAKFPGDQAEDHRNALSQKLRQLGCETPEGWAVLLALFPFVPPGQLKVEDAATKLPSWLHTFYKARYEASEPSPPPPTPPSPTGQPAFEDRIFLNRVLGLSNLYYIDPEDQEILQELREVRLQTVQLILSVGREELGRQFQSDFGDRFWAMAQSGLQKENLDANEIQQRDAIQQWLSQTPNSLHQDGGIQRFASVLLFSSPGSVRLADPDRNLPAWFMDGYKRYCSMAQA
;
A
#
# COMPACT_ATOMS: atom_id res chain seq x y z
N MET A 1 17.78 -1.18 25.49
CA MET A 1 17.07 -1.68 24.29
C MET A 1 15.56 -1.78 24.50
N SER A 2 15.07 -2.55 25.49
CA SER A 2 13.62 -2.81 25.74
C SER A 2 12.66 -1.65 25.40
N TRP A 3 12.83 -0.46 26.00
CA TRP A 3 11.93 0.68 25.76
C TRP A 3 11.90 1.14 24.29
N LYS A 4 13.04 1.18 23.59
CA LYS A 4 13.10 1.58 22.17
C LYS A 4 12.35 0.60 21.28
N LEU A 5 12.45 -0.70 21.59
CA LEU A 5 11.76 -1.75 20.84
C LEU A 5 10.24 -1.61 20.99
N GLN A 6 9.76 -1.35 22.21
CA GLN A 6 8.33 -1.08 22.48
C GLN A 6 7.83 0.21 21.81
N SER A 7 8.64 1.28 21.77
CA SER A 7 8.29 2.51 21.04
C SER A 7 8.19 2.28 19.53
N LEU A 8 9.10 1.49 18.95
CA LEU A 8 9.06 1.11 17.54
C LEU A 8 7.90 0.16 17.23
N GLU A 9 7.57 -0.79 18.11
CA GLU A 9 6.38 -1.65 18.00
C GLU A 9 5.09 -0.84 18.02
N ALA A 10 4.99 0.17 18.90
CA ALA A 10 3.83 1.06 18.97
C ALA A 10 3.68 1.92 17.69
N LEU A 11 4.78 2.49 17.18
CA LEU A 11 4.81 3.23 15.91
C LEU A 11 4.42 2.33 14.72
N ALA A 12 5.05 1.16 14.61
CA ALA A 12 4.78 0.18 13.56
C ALA A 12 3.35 -0.38 13.63
N SER A 13 2.72 -0.38 14.81
CA SER A 13 1.32 -0.81 14.99
C SER A 13 0.30 0.31 14.77
N SER A 14 0.72 1.57 14.67
CA SER A 14 -0.20 2.70 14.45
C SER A 14 -0.69 2.75 13.00
N PRO A 15 -2.00 2.93 12.74
CA PRO A 15 -2.52 3.14 11.39
C PRO A 15 -2.16 4.51 10.82
N MET A 16 -1.78 5.48 11.67
CA MET A 16 -1.13 6.73 11.28
C MET A 16 0.11 6.90 12.16
N ALA A 17 1.29 6.69 11.59
CA ALA A 17 2.55 7.01 12.27
C ALA A 17 2.83 8.51 12.15
N ASP A 18 3.12 9.18 13.27
CA ASP A 18 3.62 10.57 13.23
C ASP A 18 4.96 10.60 12.48
N ILE A 19 5.01 11.38 11.40
CA ILE A 19 6.19 11.52 10.53
C ILE A 19 7.38 12.05 11.32
N ALA A 20 7.18 12.99 12.26
CA ALA A 20 8.27 13.53 13.07
C ALA A 20 8.79 12.51 14.11
N GLN A 21 7.90 11.67 14.65
CA GLN A 21 8.28 10.57 15.53
C GLN A 21 8.97 9.42 14.76
N ALA A 22 8.53 9.15 13.53
CA ALA A 22 9.17 8.19 12.62
C ALA A 22 10.57 8.66 12.19
N GLU A 23 10.73 9.93 11.83
CA GLU A 23 12.03 10.53 11.49
C GLU A 23 13.04 10.40 12.65
N ARG A 24 12.62 10.81 13.87
CA ARG A 24 13.44 10.64 15.09
C ARG A 24 13.79 9.17 15.35
N SER A 25 12.84 8.26 15.13
CA SER A 25 13.07 6.82 15.30
C SER A 25 14.06 6.27 14.28
N GLY A 26 14.02 6.76 13.04
CA GLY A 26 15.00 6.45 12.00
C GLY A 26 16.41 6.92 12.38
N LEU A 27 16.56 8.14 12.87
CA LEU A 27 17.83 8.68 13.38
C LEU A 27 18.39 7.85 14.55
N GLU A 28 17.55 7.49 15.53
CA GLU A 28 17.94 6.65 16.67
C GLU A 28 18.31 5.21 16.27
N LEU A 29 17.59 4.61 15.31
CA LEU A 29 17.89 3.30 14.74
C LEU A 29 19.21 3.32 13.97
N SER A 30 19.44 4.37 13.19
CA SER A 30 20.66 4.55 12.40
C SER A 30 21.90 4.69 13.28
N HIS A 31 21.81 5.48 14.36
CA HIS A 31 22.86 5.55 15.37
C HIS A 31 23.09 4.19 16.05
N PHE A 32 22.03 3.45 16.37
CA PHE A 32 22.18 2.13 17.00
C PHE A 32 22.89 1.12 16.07
N LEU A 33 22.45 1.02 14.81
CA LEU A 33 23.01 0.10 13.82
C LEU A 33 24.47 0.41 13.49
N THR A 34 24.84 1.69 13.34
CA THR A 34 26.23 2.10 13.07
C THR A 34 27.20 1.91 14.25
N HIS A 35 26.72 1.55 15.44
CA HIS A 35 27.52 1.25 16.63
C HIS A 35 27.30 -0.19 17.15
N ALA A 36 26.55 -1.02 16.41
CA ALA A 36 26.39 -2.43 16.75
C ALA A 36 27.66 -3.23 16.41
N PRO A 37 28.04 -4.24 17.21
CA PRO A 37 29.08 -5.19 16.82
C PRO A 37 28.72 -5.85 15.48
N THR A 38 29.64 -5.82 14.53
CA THR A 38 29.35 -6.18 13.13
C THR A 38 29.14 -7.69 12.94
N ASP A 39 29.74 -8.49 13.82
CA ASP A 39 29.52 -9.94 14.00
C ASP A 39 28.10 -10.27 14.53
N PHE A 40 27.41 -9.31 15.15
CA PHE A 40 26.07 -9.52 15.72
C PHE A 40 24.93 -9.07 14.78
N LEU A 41 25.22 -8.48 13.61
CA LEU A 41 24.20 -7.90 12.73
C LEU A 41 23.19 -8.93 12.18
N GLU A 42 23.66 -10.12 11.80
CA GLU A 42 22.79 -11.20 11.30
C GLU A 42 21.88 -11.75 12.43
N PRO A 43 22.39 -12.19 13.60
CA PRO A 43 21.57 -12.50 14.77
C PRO A 43 20.58 -11.39 15.16
N LEU A 44 20.98 -10.12 15.05
CA LEU A 44 20.14 -8.97 15.35
C LEU A 44 18.97 -8.83 14.36
N MET A 45 19.17 -9.13 13.08
CA MET A 45 18.16 -9.07 12.01
C MET A 45 17.14 -10.24 12.02
N ASP A 46 17.48 -11.37 12.66
CA ASP A 46 16.57 -12.49 12.89
C ASP A 46 15.91 -12.46 14.28
N SER A 47 16.46 -11.69 15.22
CA SER A 47 15.86 -11.41 16.53
C SER A 47 14.50 -10.68 16.42
N PRO A 48 13.74 -10.53 17.52
CA PRO A 48 12.57 -9.66 17.56
C PRO A 48 12.85 -8.22 17.07
N PHE A 49 14.04 -7.67 17.33
CA PHE A 49 14.41 -6.35 16.84
C PHE A 49 14.39 -6.27 15.31
N GLY A 50 14.96 -7.26 14.62
CA GLY A 50 14.97 -7.31 13.16
C GLY A 50 13.56 -7.41 12.55
N ARG A 51 12.63 -8.11 13.23
CA ARG A 51 11.21 -8.13 12.84
C ARG A 51 10.53 -6.77 13.00
N VAL A 52 10.71 -6.11 14.14
CA VAL A 52 10.17 -4.76 14.38
C VAL A 52 10.77 -3.75 13.40
N TYR A 53 12.06 -3.87 13.11
CA TYR A 53 12.78 -3.03 12.16
C TYR A 53 12.25 -3.16 10.72
N LYS A 54 11.97 -4.39 10.27
CA LYS A 54 11.33 -4.67 8.96
C LYS A 54 9.97 -3.95 8.85
N ILE A 55 9.09 -4.15 9.83
CA ILE A 55 7.74 -3.54 9.85
C ILE A 55 7.81 -2.00 9.93
N PHE A 56 8.76 -1.44 10.70
CA PHE A 56 9.00 0.01 10.75
C PHE A 56 9.44 0.57 9.39
N LEU A 57 10.34 -0.10 8.67
CA LEU A 57 10.76 0.33 7.32
C LEU A 57 9.60 0.25 6.31
N GLU A 58 8.77 -0.78 6.39
CA GLU A 58 7.61 -0.99 5.52
C GLU A 58 6.52 0.07 5.74
N ARG A 59 6.20 0.40 7.00
CA ARG A 59 5.07 1.27 7.35
C ARG A 59 5.42 2.74 7.54
N CYS A 60 6.63 3.04 8.03
CA CYS A 60 7.03 4.40 8.41
C CYS A 60 8.09 5.02 7.47
N CYS A 61 8.73 4.21 6.61
CA CYS A 61 9.80 4.66 5.71
C CYS A 61 9.48 4.36 4.23
N SER A 62 8.21 4.51 3.84
CA SER A 62 7.72 4.35 2.46
C SER A 62 7.95 5.58 1.60
N ALA A 63 8.05 6.77 2.21
CA ALA A 63 8.34 8.05 1.59
C ALA A 63 9.58 8.71 2.23
N LYS A 64 10.05 9.81 1.64
CA LYS A 64 11.15 10.62 2.19
C LYS A 64 10.66 11.40 3.41
N PHE A 65 11.44 11.44 4.50
CA PHE A 65 11.17 12.34 5.62
C PHE A 65 11.33 13.82 5.21
N PRO A 66 10.50 14.74 5.73
CA PRO A 66 10.51 16.15 5.34
C PRO A 66 11.56 16.99 6.07
N GLY A 67 12.13 16.53 7.20
CA GLY A 67 13.11 17.29 7.97
C GLY A 67 14.52 17.30 7.37
N ASP A 68 15.18 18.45 7.40
CA ASP A 68 16.55 18.63 6.91
C ASP A 68 17.56 17.68 7.60
N GLN A 69 17.34 17.36 8.88
CA GLN A 69 18.20 16.46 9.65
C GLN A 69 18.23 15.04 9.06
N ALA A 70 17.10 14.56 8.54
CA ALA A 70 17.04 13.26 7.85
C ALA A 70 17.83 13.28 6.54
N GLU A 71 17.79 14.39 5.80
CA GLU A 71 18.51 14.55 4.53
C GLU A 71 20.02 14.64 4.74
N ASP A 72 20.47 15.47 5.68
CA ASP A 72 21.89 15.60 6.05
C ASP A 72 22.45 14.26 6.57
N HIS A 73 21.70 13.57 7.43
CA HIS A 73 22.12 12.27 7.96
C HIS A 73 22.16 11.19 6.86
N ARG A 74 21.18 11.16 5.94
CA ARG A 74 21.22 10.30 4.73
C ARG A 74 22.46 10.59 3.89
N ASN A 75 22.78 11.86 3.68
CA ASN A 75 23.94 12.29 2.88
C ASN A 75 25.25 11.84 3.53
N ALA A 76 25.40 12.03 4.84
CA ALA A 76 26.56 11.59 5.62
C ALA A 76 26.73 10.06 5.60
N LEU A 77 25.65 9.29 5.79
CA LEU A 77 25.66 7.82 5.68
C LEU A 77 26.04 7.37 4.26
N SER A 78 25.49 8.02 3.23
CA SER A 78 25.79 7.71 1.82
C SER A 78 27.26 7.96 1.49
N GLN A 79 27.86 9.04 2.03
CA GLN A 79 29.29 9.31 1.90
C GLN A 79 30.13 8.25 2.65
N LYS A 80 29.74 7.87 3.87
CA LYS A 80 30.42 6.84 4.66
C LYS A 80 30.36 5.46 3.98
N LEU A 81 29.23 5.10 3.38
CA LEU A 81 29.07 3.84 2.64
C LEU A 81 29.98 3.79 1.41
N ARG A 82 30.13 4.91 0.67
CA ARG A 82 31.08 5.02 -0.46
C ARG A 82 32.55 4.89 -0.03
N GLN A 83 32.88 5.18 1.23
CA GLN A 83 34.24 5.05 1.78
C GLN A 83 34.55 3.63 2.29
N LEU A 84 33.55 2.94 2.86
CA LEU A 84 33.70 1.59 3.43
C LEU A 84 33.41 0.46 2.42
N GLY A 85 32.72 0.77 1.32
CA GLY A 85 32.16 -0.23 0.41
C GLY A 85 30.95 -0.97 1.01
N CYS A 86 30.35 -1.85 0.22
CA CYS A 86 29.30 -2.76 0.68
C CYS A 86 29.83 -4.16 1.06
N GLU A 87 31.12 -4.42 0.83
CA GLU A 87 31.78 -5.73 1.02
C GLU A 87 32.31 -5.91 2.46
N THR A 88 32.32 -4.85 3.26
CA THR A 88 32.84 -4.84 4.64
C THR A 88 31.70 -4.95 5.67
N PRO A 89 31.92 -5.61 6.83
CA PRO A 89 30.92 -5.67 7.91
C PRO A 89 30.50 -4.27 8.44
N GLU A 90 31.43 -3.32 8.42
CA GLU A 90 31.16 -1.92 8.76
C GLU A 90 30.31 -1.23 7.68
N GLY A 91 30.52 -1.59 6.42
CA GLY A 91 29.66 -1.24 5.28
C GLY A 91 28.23 -1.78 5.45
N TRP A 92 28.08 -3.03 5.91
CA TRP A 92 26.76 -3.63 6.20
C TRP A 92 26.01 -2.87 7.31
N ALA A 93 26.71 -2.48 8.38
CA ALA A 93 26.14 -1.66 9.44
C ALA A 93 25.64 -0.30 8.93
N VAL A 94 26.42 0.37 8.06
CA VAL A 94 26.04 1.65 7.46
C VAL A 94 24.92 1.50 6.42
N LEU A 95 24.91 0.41 5.64
CA LEU A 95 23.86 0.11 4.66
C LEU A 95 22.51 -0.12 5.36
N LEU A 96 22.47 -0.96 6.41
CA LEU A 96 21.29 -1.11 7.25
C LEU A 96 20.86 0.25 7.83
N ALA A 97 21.79 1.00 8.40
CA ALA A 97 21.51 2.31 9.00
C ALA A 97 21.01 3.38 8.01
N LEU A 98 21.14 3.18 6.69
CA LEU A 98 20.67 4.05 5.62
C LEU A 98 19.22 3.77 5.19
N PHE A 99 18.72 2.54 5.39
CA PHE A 99 17.39 2.12 4.92
C PHE A 99 16.19 3.00 5.37
N PRO A 100 16.17 3.62 6.57
CA PRO A 100 15.06 4.49 6.97
C PRO A 100 14.91 5.75 6.11
N PHE A 101 16.01 6.22 5.49
CA PHE A 101 16.07 7.50 4.80
C PHE A 101 16.03 7.39 3.27
N VAL A 102 15.94 6.17 2.75
CA VAL A 102 15.85 5.90 1.31
C VAL A 102 14.58 5.07 1.04
N PRO A 103 13.57 5.64 0.35
CA PRO A 103 12.33 4.96 0.01
C PRO A 103 12.57 3.67 -0.81
N PRO A 104 11.63 2.70 -0.77
CA PRO A 104 11.68 1.50 -1.61
C PRO A 104 12.00 1.81 -3.09
N GLY A 105 12.81 0.95 -3.71
CA GLY A 105 13.30 1.13 -5.09
C GLY A 105 14.36 2.23 -5.31
N GLN A 106 14.61 3.13 -4.35
CA GLN A 106 15.52 4.29 -4.56
C GLN A 106 16.98 4.06 -4.12
N LEU A 107 17.33 2.86 -3.63
CA LEU A 107 18.70 2.49 -3.26
C LEU A 107 19.22 1.40 -4.19
N LYS A 108 20.36 1.62 -4.85
CA LYS A 108 20.96 0.67 -5.78
C LYS A 108 22.37 0.30 -5.33
N VAL A 109 22.60 -0.99 -5.08
CA VAL A 109 23.92 -1.55 -4.76
C VAL A 109 24.39 -2.35 -5.96
N GLU A 110 25.45 -1.88 -6.62
CA GLU A 110 26.05 -2.57 -7.77
C GLU A 110 26.53 -3.97 -7.34
N ASP A 111 26.18 -5.00 -8.10
CA ASP A 111 26.50 -6.42 -7.83
C ASP A 111 26.11 -6.87 -6.40
N ALA A 112 24.97 -6.41 -5.87
CA ALA A 112 24.52 -6.70 -4.51
C ALA A 112 24.61 -8.20 -4.11
N ALA A 113 24.34 -9.10 -5.06
CA ALA A 113 24.41 -10.56 -4.89
C ALA A 113 25.82 -11.12 -4.65
N THR A 114 26.88 -10.37 -4.97
CA THR A 114 28.29 -10.74 -4.70
C THR A 114 28.90 -9.92 -3.57
N LYS A 115 28.46 -8.66 -3.39
CA LYS A 115 29.01 -7.73 -2.38
C LYS A 115 28.36 -7.87 -0.99
N LEU A 116 27.10 -8.30 -0.92
CA LEU A 116 26.36 -8.46 0.35
C LEU A 116 26.28 -9.92 0.78
N PRO A 117 26.34 -10.22 2.10
CA PRO A 117 26.07 -11.57 2.62
C PRO A 117 24.60 -11.95 2.37
N SER A 118 24.32 -13.25 2.28
CA SER A 118 23.02 -13.79 1.84
C SER A 118 21.80 -13.25 2.59
N TRP A 119 21.90 -13.09 3.91
CA TRP A 119 20.85 -12.51 4.75
C TRP A 119 20.56 -11.04 4.39
N LEU A 120 21.61 -10.24 4.21
CA LEU A 120 21.50 -8.81 3.90
C LEU A 120 21.09 -8.58 2.45
N HIS A 121 21.63 -9.35 1.51
CA HIS A 121 21.19 -9.37 0.11
C HIS A 121 19.70 -9.68 0.02
N THR A 122 19.21 -10.69 0.74
CA THR A 122 17.77 -11.04 0.76
C THR A 122 16.91 -9.87 1.27
N PHE A 123 17.36 -9.20 2.34
CA PHE A 123 16.63 -8.09 2.95
C PHE A 123 16.65 -6.81 2.09
N TYR A 124 17.82 -6.43 1.56
CA TYR A 124 17.96 -5.32 0.60
C TYR A 124 17.13 -5.58 -0.66
N LYS A 125 17.23 -6.78 -1.26
CA LYS A 125 16.48 -7.17 -2.45
C LYS A 125 14.97 -7.04 -2.25
N ALA A 126 14.45 -7.50 -1.12
CA ALA A 126 13.02 -7.44 -0.80
C ALA A 126 12.45 -6.00 -0.70
N ARG A 127 13.31 -4.99 -0.44
CA ARG A 127 12.90 -3.58 -0.28
C ARG A 127 13.29 -2.69 -1.47
N TYR A 128 14.34 -3.02 -2.20
CA TYR A 128 14.95 -2.13 -3.19
C TYR A 128 15.05 -2.70 -4.61
N GLU A 129 15.05 -4.02 -4.77
CA GLU A 129 15.04 -4.68 -6.09
C GLU A 129 13.74 -5.44 -6.36
N ALA A 130 12.81 -5.42 -5.41
CA ALA A 130 11.41 -5.77 -5.60
C ALA A 130 10.74 -4.71 -6.50
N SER A 131 10.93 -4.89 -7.81
CA SER A 131 10.44 -4.05 -8.92
C SER A 131 11.21 -2.74 -9.21
N GLU A 132 12.40 -2.87 -9.83
CA GLU A 132 12.60 -2.15 -11.10
C GLU A 132 11.97 -2.97 -12.24
N PRO A 133 11.35 -2.36 -13.27
CA PRO A 133 10.75 -3.08 -14.38
C PRO A 133 11.81 -3.57 -15.37
N SER A 134 11.96 -4.89 -15.51
CA SER A 134 12.64 -5.45 -16.68
C SER A 134 11.91 -5.00 -17.96
N PRO A 135 12.61 -4.44 -18.98
CA PRO A 135 11.99 -4.27 -20.29
C PRO A 135 11.62 -5.67 -20.80
N PRO A 136 10.33 -5.94 -21.09
CA PRO A 136 9.90 -7.31 -21.31
C PRO A 136 10.48 -7.84 -22.63
N PRO A 137 11.07 -9.06 -22.66
CA PRO A 137 11.23 -9.76 -23.93
C PRO A 137 9.84 -9.94 -24.57
N PRO A 138 9.74 -10.04 -25.91
CA PRO A 138 8.47 -10.17 -26.61
C PRO A 138 7.82 -11.53 -26.33
N THR A 139 7.10 -11.59 -25.21
CA THR A 139 6.28 -12.70 -24.73
C THR A 139 4.82 -12.29 -24.97
N PRO A 140 3.94 -13.19 -25.43
CA PRO A 140 2.71 -12.80 -26.10
C PRO A 140 1.73 -12.10 -25.14
N PRO A 141 0.86 -11.21 -25.66
CA PRO A 141 -0.12 -10.52 -24.85
C PRO A 141 -1.05 -11.54 -24.18
N SER A 142 -1.25 -11.40 -22.86
CA SER A 142 -2.43 -11.95 -22.20
C SER A 142 -3.66 -11.43 -22.95
N PRO A 143 -4.61 -12.30 -23.35
CA PRO A 143 -5.77 -11.88 -24.11
C PRO A 143 -6.61 -10.92 -23.27
N THR A 144 -6.91 -9.75 -23.85
CA THR A 144 -7.47 -8.54 -23.19
C THR A 144 -6.61 -7.97 -22.05
N GLY A 145 -6.23 -6.69 -22.19
CA GLY A 145 -5.54 -5.91 -21.15
C GLY A 145 -6.49 -5.48 -20.02
N GLN A 146 -7.09 -6.46 -19.34
CA GLN A 146 -7.91 -6.26 -18.15
C GLN A 146 -7.05 -6.35 -16.88
N PRO A 147 -7.37 -5.60 -15.82
CA PRO A 147 -6.70 -5.74 -14.52
C PRO A 147 -6.95 -7.12 -13.91
N ALA A 148 -6.08 -7.54 -13.00
CA ALA A 148 -6.21 -8.76 -12.20
C ALA A 148 -6.01 -8.45 -10.72
N PHE A 149 -6.48 -9.31 -9.82
CA PHE A 149 -6.28 -9.13 -8.37
C PHE A 149 -4.81 -9.34 -7.96
N GLU A 150 -4.05 -10.10 -8.75
CA GLU A 150 -2.63 -10.35 -8.58
C GLU A 150 -1.76 -9.20 -9.12
N ASP A 151 -2.33 -8.28 -9.92
CA ASP A 151 -1.62 -7.16 -10.51
C ASP A 151 -1.34 -6.07 -9.47
N ARG A 152 -0.17 -6.18 -8.84
CA ARG A 152 0.36 -5.19 -7.89
C ARG A 152 0.55 -3.79 -8.48
N ILE A 153 0.72 -3.64 -9.80
CA ILE A 153 0.84 -2.31 -10.43
C ILE A 153 -0.54 -1.66 -10.45
N PHE A 154 -1.56 -2.36 -10.93
CA PHE A 154 -2.95 -1.91 -10.87
C PHE A 154 -3.39 -1.60 -9.42
N LEU A 155 -3.16 -2.53 -8.50
CA LEU A 155 -3.49 -2.33 -7.08
C LEU A 155 -2.76 -1.13 -6.44
N ASN A 156 -1.50 -0.87 -6.82
CA ASN A 156 -0.77 0.31 -6.34
C ASN A 156 -1.29 1.61 -6.97
N ARG A 157 -1.74 1.61 -8.23
CA ARG A 157 -2.42 2.76 -8.84
C ARG A 157 -3.74 3.08 -8.13
N VAL A 158 -4.56 2.05 -7.83
CA VAL A 158 -5.80 2.21 -7.03
C VAL A 158 -5.52 2.96 -5.72
N LEU A 159 -4.50 2.52 -4.95
CA LEU A 159 -4.17 3.14 -3.67
C LEU A 159 -3.54 4.53 -3.80
N GLY A 160 -2.55 4.67 -4.68
CA GLY A 160 -1.79 5.89 -4.87
C GLY A 160 -2.69 7.04 -5.33
N LEU A 161 -3.46 6.83 -6.38
CA LEU A 161 -4.38 7.84 -6.92
C LEU A 161 -5.48 8.21 -5.92
N SER A 162 -6.03 7.23 -5.20
CA SER A 162 -7.05 7.49 -4.17
C SER A 162 -6.51 8.34 -3.01
N ASN A 163 -5.27 8.09 -2.58
CA ASN A 163 -4.63 8.85 -1.52
C ASN A 163 -4.19 10.24 -2.00
N LEU A 164 -3.67 10.38 -3.22
CA LEU A 164 -3.27 11.66 -3.78
C LEU A 164 -4.48 12.57 -4.00
N TYR A 165 -5.55 12.07 -4.61
CA TYR A 165 -6.80 12.82 -4.81
C TYR A 165 -7.48 13.22 -3.49
N TYR A 166 -7.33 12.41 -2.43
CA TYR A 166 -7.79 12.76 -1.09
C TYR A 166 -6.99 13.91 -0.45
N ILE A 167 -5.71 14.06 -0.81
CA ILE A 167 -4.82 15.13 -0.33
C ILE A 167 -5.02 16.41 -1.16
N ASP A 168 -5.06 16.28 -2.48
CA ASP A 168 -5.28 17.37 -3.43
C ASP A 168 -6.35 16.98 -4.47
N PRO A 169 -7.62 17.37 -4.25
CA PRO A 169 -8.71 17.10 -5.18
C PRO A 169 -8.79 18.13 -6.32
N GLU A 170 -7.94 19.18 -6.34
CA GLU A 170 -7.92 20.15 -7.45
C GLU A 170 -7.10 19.62 -8.65
N ASP A 171 -6.19 18.67 -8.43
CA ASP A 171 -5.41 18.01 -9.48
C ASP A 171 -6.31 17.22 -10.47
N GLN A 172 -6.41 17.77 -11.68
CA GLN A 172 -7.24 17.21 -12.75
C GLN A 172 -6.62 15.99 -13.46
N GLU A 173 -5.29 15.84 -13.44
CA GLU A 173 -4.61 14.69 -14.06
C GLU A 173 -4.83 13.44 -13.22
N ILE A 174 -4.62 13.57 -11.90
CA ILE A 174 -4.89 12.52 -10.90
C ILE A 174 -6.38 12.16 -10.89
N LEU A 175 -7.27 13.15 -11.01
CA LEU A 175 -8.72 12.92 -11.12
C LEU A 175 -9.08 12.10 -12.38
N GLN A 176 -8.51 12.37 -13.56
CA GLN A 176 -8.82 11.57 -14.75
C GLN A 176 -8.28 10.14 -14.64
N GLU A 177 -7.03 9.95 -14.19
CA GLU A 177 -6.48 8.60 -14.03
C GLU A 177 -7.28 7.78 -12.99
N LEU A 178 -7.69 8.42 -11.89
CA LEU A 178 -8.51 7.78 -10.86
C LEU A 178 -9.91 7.37 -11.36
N ARG A 179 -10.50 8.10 -12.32
CA ARG A 179 -11.78 7.76 -12.96
C ARG A 179 -11.65 6.54 -13.88
N GLU A 180 -10.57 6.43 -14.65
CA GLU A 180 -10.26 5.20 -15.41
C GLU A 180 -10.04 4.00 -14.49
N VAL A 181 -9.24 4.18 -13.43
CA VAL A 181 -8.93 3.13 -12.45
C VAL A 181 -10.16 2.74 -11.62
N ARG A 182 -11.12 3.66 -11.39
CA ARG A 182 -12.46 3.36 -10.85
C ARG A 182 -13.23 2.40 -11.75
N LEU A 183 -13.30 2.66 -13.06
CA LEU A 183 -14.00 1.78 -14.01
C LEU A 183 -13.32 0.40 -14.12
N GLN A 184 -11.99 0.35 -14.16
CA GLN A 184 -11.21 -0.89 -14.16
C GLN A 184 -11.45 -1.71 -12.87
N THR A 185 -11.49 -1.05 -11.70
CA THR A 185 -11.80 -1.69 -10.41
C THR A 185 -13.21 -2.30 -10.41
N VAL A 186 -14.19 -1.59 -10.96
CA VAL A 186 -15.57 -2.09 -11.09
C VAL A 186 -15.65 -3.30 -12.02
N GLN A 187 -14.90 -3.33 -13.13
CA GLN A 187 -14.84 -4.50 -14.01
C GLN A 187 -14.20 -5.71 -13.30
N LEU A 188 -13.13 -5.50 -12.53
CA LEU A 188 -12.46 -6.54 -11.75
C LEU A 188 -13.35 -7.14 -10.66
N ILE A 189 -14.15 -6.32 -9.96
CA ILE A 189 -15.14 -6.79 -8.98
C ILE A 189 -16.22 -7.64 -9.65
N LEU A 190 -16.63 -7.30 -10.87
CA LEU A 190 -17.71 -7.96 -11.61
C LEU A 190 -17.27 -9.25 -12.34
N SER A 191 -15.98 -9.51 -12.51
CA SER A 191 -15.47 -10.72 -13.20
C SER A 191 -15.41 -11.97 -12.32
N VAL A 192 -15.53 -11.84 -10.99
CA VAL A 192 -15.33 -12.94 -10.02
C VAL A 192 -16.60 -13.32 -9.24
N GLY A 193 -16.63 -14.58 -8.76
CA GLY A 193 -17.70 -15.11 -7.90
C GLY A 193 -17.65 -14.58 -6.46
N ARG A 194 -18.74 -14.78 -5.69
CA ARG A 194 -18.90 -14.21 -4.34
C ARG A 194 -17.84 -14.67 -3.35
N GLU A 195 -17.42 -15.93 -3.43
CA GLU A 195 -16.36 -16.49 -2.58
C GLU A 195 -14.98 -15.93 -2.93
N GLU A 196 -14.69 -15.77 -4.21
CA GLU A 196 -13.41 -15.22 -4.69
C GLU A 196 -13.31 -13.75 -4.33
N LEU A 197 -14.35 -12.95 -4.57
CA LEU A 197 -14.43 -11.57 -4.10
C LEU A 197 -14.19 -11.51 -2.57
N GLY A 198 -14.73 -12.46 -1.81
CA GLY A 198 -14.49 -12.56 -0.37
C GLY A 198 -13.05 -12.92 0.02
N ARG A 199 -12.33 -13.72 -0.77
CA ARG A 199 -10.89 -13.94 -0.59
C ARG A 199 -10.10 -12.66 -0.86
N GLN A 200 -10.44 -11.95 -1.94
CA GLN A 200 -9.72 -10.72 -2.32
C GLN A 200 -10.01 -9.54 -1.39
N PHE A 201 -11.20 -9.43 -0.79
CA PHE A 201 -11.46 -8.47 0.27
C PHE A 201 -10.73 -8.75 1.59
N GLN A 202 -10.11 -9.94 1.73
CA GLN A 202 -9.21 -10.29 2.84
C GLN A 202 -7.73 -10.23 2.43
N SER A 203 -7.42 -9.81 1.20
CA SER A 203 -6.07 -9.47 0.72
C SER A 203 -5.91 -7.95 0.64
N ASP A 204 -4.71 -7.51 0.22
CA ASP A 204 -4.40 -6.14 -0.20
C ASP A 204 -5.51 -5.40 -0.94
N PHE A 205 -6.31 -6.09 -1.78
CA PHE A 205 -7.39 -5.45 -2.53
C PHE A 205 -8.46 -4.81 -1.63
N GLY A 206 -8.76 -5.42 -0.47
CA GLY A 206 -9.79 -4.92 0.45
C GLY A 206 -9.52 -3.49 0.93
N ASP A 207 -8.31 -3.22 1.44
CA ASP A 207 -7.93 -1.89 1.92
C ASP A 207 -7.89 -0.85 0.78
N ARG A 208 -7.47 -1.28 -0.42
CA ARG A 208 -7.35 -0.42 -1.61
C ARG A 208 -8.72 -0.04 -2.18
N PHE A 209 -9.67 -0.97 -2.20
CA PHE A 209 -11.07 -0.68 -2.48
C PHE A 209 -11.64 0.35 -1.50
N TRP A 210 -11.37 0.19 -0.19
CA TRP A 210 -11.87 1.14 0.80
C TRP A 210 -11.21 2.51 0.71
N ALA A 211 -9.92 2.60 0.37
CA ALA A 211 -9.26 3.88 0.06
C ALA A 211 -9.95 4.59 -1.12
N MET A 212 -10.24 3.89 -2.22
CA MET A 212 -11.00 4.47 -3.34
C MET A 212 -12.42 4.87 -2.94
N ALA A 213 -13.14 4.04 -2.17
CA ALA A 213 -14.49 4.33 -1.70
C ALA A 213 -14.57 5.50 -0.68
N GLN A 214 -13.42 6.03 -0.24
CA GLN A 214 -13.30 7.05 0.80
C GLN A 214 -12.52 8.29 0.35
N SER A 215 -11.91 8.28 -0.85
CA SER A 215 -11.08 9.39 -1.37
C SER A 215 -11.83 10.68 -1.65
N GLY A 216 -13.18 10.65 -1.71
CA GLY A 216 -14.00 11.80 -2.05
C GLY A 216 -14.40 11.89 -3.53
N LEU A 217 -13.80 11.06 -4.39
CA LEU A 217 -14.11 10.88 -5.83
C LEU A 217 -15.61 10.68 -6.12
N GLN A 218 -16.38 10.23 -5.14
CA GLN A 218 -17.83 10.03 -5.23
C GLN A 218 -18.64 11.34 -5.19
N LYS A 219 -18.00 12.47 -4.88
CA LYS A 219 -18.58 13.82 -4.97
C LYS A 219 -18.52 14.39 -6.40
N GLU A 220 -17.67 13.84 -7.25
CA GLU A 220 -17.44 14.34 -8.60
C GLU A 220 -18.55 14.00 -9.59
N ASN A 221 -18.68 14.84 -10.62
CA ASN A 221 -19.58 14.58 -11.73
C ASN A 221 -19.08 13.37 -12.52
N LEU A 222 -19.97 12.39 -12.72
CA LEU A 222 -19.68 11.20 -13.52
C LEU A 222 -19.70 11.53 -15.02
N ASP A 223 -18.80 10.93 -15.79
CA ASP A 223 -18.86 11.01 -17.26
C ASP A 223 -19.83 10.00 -17.90
N ALA A 224 -19.92 9.98 -19.23
CA ALA A 224 -20.82 9.09 -19.95
C ALA A 224 -20.55 7.59 -19.71
N ASN A 225 -19.29 7.18 -19.59
CA ASN A 225 -18.91 5.79 -19.31
C ASN A 225 -19.22 5.43 -17.84
N GLU A 226 -18.94 6.35 -16.90
CA GLU A 226 -19.23 6.17 -15.49
C GLU A 226 -20.74 6.13 -15.21
N ILE A 227 -21.52 7.00 -15.86
CA ILE A 227 -22.99 6.98 -15.84
C ILE A 227 -23.50 5.65 -16.41
N GLN A 228 -23.04 5.24 -17.60
CA GLN A 228 -23.45 3.97 -18.21
C GLN A 228 -23.16 2.76 -17.31
N GLN A 229 -21.96 2.71 -16.70
CA GLN A 229 -21.57 1.62 -15.82
C GLN A 229 -22.37 1.62 -14.51
N ARG A 230 -22.55 2.79 -13.88
CA ARG A 230 -23.40 2.95 -12.67
C ARG A 230 -24.83 2.53 -12.95
N ASP A 231 -25.43 3.01 -14.04
CA ASP A 231 -26.85 2.83 -14.33
C ASP A 231 -27.16 1.38 -14.69
N ALA A 232 -26.28 0.69 -15.43
CA ALA A 232 -26.40 -0.75 -15.66
C ALA A 232 -26.38 -1.57 -14.36
N ILE A 233 -25.53 -1.18 -13.40
CA ILE A 233 -25.44 -1.83 -12.08
C ILE A 233 -26.69 -1.54 -11.23
N GLN A 234 -27.13 -0.29 -11.17
CA GLN A 234 -28.31 0.14 -10.39
C GLN A 234 -29.62 -0.40 -10.96
N GLN A 235 -29.74 -0.45 -12.30
CA GLN A 235 -30.89 -1.09 -12.96
C GLN A 235 -30.97 -2.57 -12.59
N TRP A 236 -29.87 -3.32 -12.65
CA TRP A 236 -29.88 -4.74 -12.26
C TRP A 236 -30.25 -4.93 -10.79
N LEU A 237 -29.68 -4.12 -9.88
CA LEU A 237 -29.93 -4.22 -8.44
C LEU A 237 -31.39 -3.90 -8.05
N SER A 238 -32.06 -3.03 -8.81
CA SER A 238 -33.46 -2.63 -8.58
C SER A 238 -34.49 -3.52 -9.29
N GLN A 239 -34.15 -4.09 -10.45
CA GLN A 239 -35.04 -5.00 -11.19
C GLN A 239 -34.97 -6.46 -10.70
N THR A 240 -33.95 -6.82 -9.91
CA THR A 240 -33.74 -8.20 -9.43
C THR A 240 -34.25 -8.39 -7.99
N PRO A 241 -35.29 -9.22 -7.74
CA PRO A 241 -35.75 -9.51 -6.38
C PRO A 241 -34.68 -10.17 -5.52
N ASN A 242 -34.52 -9.68 -4.28
CA ASN A 242 -33.48 -10.12 -3.34
C ASN A 242 -32.06 -10.04 -3.93
N SER A 243 -31.77 -9.03 -4.77
CA SER A 243 -30.56 -8.90 -5.60
C SER A 243 -29.23 -9.21 -4.91
N LEU A 244 -29.05 -8.86 -3.63
CA LEU A 244 -27.83 -9.12 -2.84
C LEU A 244 -27.57 -10.62 -2.56
N HIS A 245 -28.60 -11.45 -2.65
CA HIS A 245 -28.54 -12.91 -2.46
C HIS A 245 -28.38 -13.67 -3.78
N GLN A 246 -28.44 -12.97 -4.93
CA GLN A 246 -28.29 -13.53 -6.27
C GLN A 246 -26.82 -13.47 -6.74
N ASP A 247 -26.49 -14.23 -7.79
CA ASP A 247 -25.14 -14.24 -8.36
C ASP A 247 -24.73 -12.87 -8.94
N GLY A 248 -23.54 -12.41 -8.53
CA GLY A 248 -23.07 -11.06 -8.82
C GLY A 248 -23.73 -9.96 -7.98
N GLY A 249 -24.56 -10.30 -6.99
CA GLY A 249 -25.28 -9.33 -6.15
C GLY A 249 -24.35 -8.48 -5.27
N ILE A 250 -23.47 -9.13 -4.51
CA ILE A 250 -22.49 -8.46 -3.63
C ILE A 250 -21.45 -7.68 -4.47
N GLN A 251 -21.03 -8.24 -5.60
CA GLN A 251 -20.14 -7.60 -6.58
C GLN A 251 -20.72 -6.26 -7.03
N ARG A 252 -21.97 -6.27 -7.52
CA ARG A 252 -22.68 -5.07 -7.96
C ARG A 252 -22.88 -4.07 -6.82
N PHE A 253 -23.21 -4.53 -5.61
CA PHE A 253 -23.35 -3.66 -4.45
C PHE A 253 -22.04 -2.97 -4.05
N ALA A 254 -20.92 -3.70 -4.01
CA ALA A 254 -19.60 -3.13 -3.75
C ALA A 254 -19.25 -2.07 -4.81
N SER A 255 -19.48 -2.37 -6.10
CA SER A 255 -19.26 -1.41 -7.19
C SER A 255 -20.13 -0.14 -7.10
N VAL A 256 -21.35 -0.20 -6.53
CA VAL A 256 -22.17 1.01 -6.27
C VAL A 256 -21.50 1.97 -5.29
N LEU A 257 -20.75 1.46 -4.30
CA LEU A 257 -20.08 2.33 -3.31
C LEU A 257 -18.99 3.21 -3.94
N LEU A 258 -18.39 2.78 -5.06
CA LEU A 258 -17.39 3.56 -5.81
C LEU A 258 -17.98 4.73 -6.61
N PHE A 259 -19.31 4.76 -6.81
CA PHE A 259 -20.06 5.81 -7.51
C PHE A 259 -20.98 6.64 -6.59
N SER A 260 -21.00 6.37 -5.29
CA SER A 260 -21.98 6.94 -4.35
C SER A 260 -21.29 7.52 -3.13
N SER A 261 -21.65 8.73 -2.71
CA SER A 261 -21.02 9.39 -1.55
C SER A 261 -21.13 8.53 -0.28
N PRO A 262 -20.10 8.50 0.60
CA PRO A 262 -20.13 7.75 1.85
C PRO A 262 -21.44 7.94 2.64
N GLY A 263 -21.99 6.83 3.13
CA GLY A 263 -23.25 6.77 3.88
C GLY A 263 -24.54 7.22 3.18
N SER A 264 -24.52 7.53 1.88
CA SER A 264 -25.74 7.67 1.06
C SER A 264 -26.40 6.31 0.77
N VAL A 265 -25.59 5.26 0.57
CA VAL A 265 -26.04 3.89 0.32
C VAL A 265 -26.28 3.16 1.64
N ARG A 266 -27.54 3.10 2.08
CA ARG A 266 -27.95 2.43 3.34
C ARG A 266 -28.84 1.23 3.05
N LEU A 267 -28.45 0.06 3.54
CA LEU A 267 -29.28 -1.14 3.52
C LEU A 267 -30.11 -1.27 4.81
N ALA A 268 -31.32 -1.81 4.67
CA ALA A 268 -32.04 -2.41 5.79
C ALA A 268 -31.39 -3.76 6.14
N ASP A 269 -31.36 -4.11 7.44
CA ASP A 269 -30.75 -5.32 7.99
C ASP A 269 -29.40 -5.71 7.32
N PRO A 270 -28.35 -4.87 7.36
CA PRO A 270 -27.10 -5.15 6.65
C PRO A 270 -26.48 -6.48 7.09
N ASP A 271 -26.56 -6.82 8.39
CA ASP A 271 -26.07 -8.09 8.96
C ASP A 271 -26.81 -9.35 8.45
N ARG A 272 -27.93 -9.19 7.72
CA ARG A 272 -28.61 -10.28 6.98
C ARG A 272 -28.30 -10.28 5.49
N ASN A 273 -27.85 -9.17 4.94
CA ASN A 273 -27.75 -8.93 3.50
C ASN A 273 -26.32 -8.85 2.97
N LEU A 274 -25.33 -8.60 3.84
CA LEU A 274 -23.92 -8.51 3.49
C LEU A 274 -23.09 -9.62 4.14
N PRO A 275 -22.04 -10.13 3.48
CA PRO A 275 -21.12 -11.09 4.09
C PRO A 275 -20.26 -10.42 5.17
N ALA A 276 -19.87 -11.19 6.19
CA ALA A 276 -19.09 -10.69 7.34
C ALA A 276 -17.79 -9.97 6.94
N TRP A 277 -17.06 -10.48 5.93
CA TRP A 277 -15.81 -9.88 5.44
C TRP A 277 -15.97 -8.46 4.84
N PHE A 278 -17.19 -8.05 4.48
CA PHE A 278 -17.48 -6.70 3.98
C PHE A 278 -17.98 -5.75 5.08
N MET A 279 -18.39 -6.31 6.22
CA MET A 279 -19.25 -5.63 7.19
C MET A 279 -18.58 -4.42 7.85
N ASP A 280 -17.35 -4.57 8.30
CA ASP A 280 -16.65 -3.53 9.08
C ASP A 280 -16.11 -2.41 8.19
N GLY A 281 -15.85 -2.70 6.91
CA GLY A 281 -15.61 -1.68 5.90
C GLY A 281 -16.89 -0.89 5.59
N TYR A 282 -18.01 -1.59 5.35
CA TYR A 282 -19.31 -0.96 5.09
C TYR A 282 -19.81 -0.09 6.26
N LYS A 283 -19.69 -0.58 7.50
CA LYS A 283 -20.07 0.18 8.71
C LYS A 283 -19.24 1.46 8.86
N ARG A 284 -17.93 1.41 8.60
CA ARG A 284 -17.06 2.62 8.54
C ARG A 284 -17.51 3.58 7.44
N TYR A 285 -17.63 3.12 6.20
CA TYR A 285 -18.12 3.91 5.06
C TYR A 285 -19.49 4.57 5.32
N CYS A 286 -20.41 3.91 6.03
CA CYS A 286 -21.69 4.51 6.41
C CYS A 286 -21.60 5.59 7.49
N SER A 287 -20.63 5.48 8.42
CA SER A 287 -20.42 6.48 9.48
C SER A 287 -19.83 7.80 8.98
N MET A 288 -19.10 7.79 7.86
CA MET A 288 -18.44 8.98 7.29
C MET A 288 -19.41 10.06 6.78
N ALA A 289 -20.72 9.79 6.71
CA ALA A 289 -21.75 10.79 6.40
C ALA A 289 -22.10 11.74 7.57
N GLN A 290 -21.24 11.81 8.60
CA GLN A 290 -21.42 12.64 9.81
C GLN A 290 -20.25 13.59 10.07
N ALA A 291 -19.36 13.77 9.09
CA ALA A 291 -18.23 14.70 9.08
C ALA A 291 -18.24 15.55 7.81
#